data_AF-A0A2I6QMS5-F1
#
_entry.id   AF-A0A2I6QMS5-F1
#
_cell.length_a   1.000
_cell.length_b   1.000
_cell.length_c   1.000
_cell.angle_alpha   90.00
_cell.angle_beta   90.00
_cell.angle_gamma   90.00
#
_symmetry.space_group_name_H-M   'P 1'
#
loop_
_entity.id
_entity.type
_entity.pdbx_description
1 polymer ?
#
loop_
_entity_poly.entity_id
_entity_poly.type
_entity_poly.pdbx_seq_one_letter_code
_entity_poly.pdbx_strand_id
1 'polypeptide(L)'
;MRLEEGRLKLTPRGDERIPHPIDYLFTSLAREKQSWAIGVVLSGTGSDGAAGLREIKGAGGLTFAQDQTSAKFSGMPLHAAHDAVDFILPPDRIAQELIRIGKDPYLALTPKTEKEEIATADLKHFRRILGILRSGKGLDLTQYRDTTIRRRIQRRMVIRTRQSLQDYADLLEKEPGELNALFNDVLINVTSFFRDPEMFEALKKRVLPELVKNNPDSLRVWVAGCSTGQEAYSIAITLLEFFDQKPKPSSIQIFATDISESVAIEAGRRGFYPDSIEAEVSPVQLRRFFVKDTGGYRVSKEIRDLCILPNRI
;
A
#
# COMPACT_ATOMS: atom_id res chain seq x y z
N MET A 1 19.31 -1.85 7.75
CA MET A 1 19.46 -3.17 7.09
C MET A 1 18.44 -3.24 5.96
N ARG A 2 18.83 -3.69 4.77
CA ARG A 2 17.94 -3.85 3.62
C ARG A 2 18.34 -5.08 2.80
N LEU A 3 17.40 -5.66 2.06
CA LEU A 3 17.69 -6.65 1.03
C LEU A 3 18.07 -5.92 -0.26
N GLU A 4 19.18 -6.32 -0.86
CA GLU A 4 19.63 -5.79 -2.15
C GLU A 4 20.45 -6.87 -2.88
N GLU A 5 20.02 -7.21 -4.09
CA GLU A 5 20.63 -8.25 -4.93
C GLU A 5 20.68 -9.62 -4.22
N GLY A 6 19.62 -9.95 -3.48
CA GLY A 6 19.51 -11.20 -2.74
C GLY A 6 20.40 -11.28 -1.50
N ARG A 7 21.05 -10.18 -1.10
CA ARG A 7 21.92 -10.11 0.07
C ARG A 7 21.40 -9.09 1.07
N LEU A 8 21.57 -9.37 2.36
CA LEU A 8 21.31 -8.39 3.41
C LEU A 8 22.47 -7.40 3.45
N LYS A 9 22.21 -6.14 3.08
CA LYS A 9 23.15 -5.04 3.23
C LYS A 9 22.86 -4.28 4.52
N LEU A 10 23.91 -4.08 5.31
CA LEU A 10 23.86 -3.33 6.56
C LEU A 10 24.30 -1.89 6.29
N THR A 11 23.58 -0.94 6.88
CA THR A 11 23.93 0.47 6.88
C THR A 11 24.27 0.87 8.31
N PRO A 12 25.28 1.72 8.52
CA PRO A 12 25.55 2.30 9.84
C PRO A 12 24.28 2.98 10.36
N ARG A 13 24.08 2.92 11.67
CA ARG A 13 22.99 3.64 12.33
C ARG A 13 23.29 5.13 12.24
N GLY A 14 22.49 5.88 11.49
CA GLY A 14 22.59 7.36 11.42
C GLY A 14 22.01 8.03 12.67
N ASP A 15 22.14 9.35 12.74
CA ASP A 15 21.62 10.21 13.83
C ASP A 15 20.08 10.40 13.82
N GLU A 16 19.34 9.64 13.01
CA GLU A 16 17.88 9.71 12.98
C GLU A 16 17.28 9.28 14.32
N ARG A 17 16.31 10.07 14.82
CA ARG A 17 15.80 9.96 16.19
C ARG A 17 15.03 8.67 16.49
N ILE A 18 14.47 8.00 15.49
CA ILE A 18 13.87 6.65 15.65
C ILE A 18 14.07 5.88 14.34
N PRO A 19 15.12 5.06 14.21
CA PRO A 19 15.25 4.21 13.04
C PRO A 19 14.16 3.13 13.11
N HIS A 20 13.42 2.95 12.02
CA HIS A 20 12.49 1.84 11.78
C HIS A 20 13.14 0.75 10.91
N PRO A 21 14.17 0.03 11.41
CA PRO A 21 14.94 -0.92 10.61
C PRO A 21 14.10 -2.07 10.07
N ILE A 22 13.00 -2.45 10.74
CA ILE A 22 12.12 -3.52 10.26
C ILE A 22 11.34 -3.04 9.04
N ASP A 23 10.79 -1.82 9.08
CA ASP A 23 10.12 -1.22 7.92
C ASP A 23 11.06 -1.09 6.71
N TYR A 24 12.32 -0.66 6.92
CA TYR A 24 13.33 -0.62 5.83
C TYR A 24 13.60 -2.00 5.23
N LEU A 25 13.80 -3.01 6.09
CA LEU A 25 14.01 -4.38 5.65
C LEU A 25 12.81 -4.88 4.84
N PHE A 26 11.60 -4.76 5.39
CA PHE A 26 10.38 -5.26 4.77
C PHE A 26 10.05 -4.54 3.47
N THR A 27 10.26 -3.23 3.40
CA THR A 27 10.09 -2.45 2.17
C THR A 27 11.04 -2.92 1.07
N SER A 28 12.32 -3.13 1.39
CA SER A 28 13.29 -3.65 0.42
C SER A 28 13.00 -5.10 0.02
N LEU A 29 12.54 -5.93 0.97
CA LEU A 29 12.12 -7.31 0.73
C LEU A 29 10.91 -7.36 -0.21
N ALA A 30 9.91 -6.51 0.01
CA ALA A 30 8.73 -6.39 -0.84
C ALA A 30 9.11 -5.99 -2.27
N ARG A 31 10.00 -5.01 -2.42
CA ARG A 31 10.49 -4.55 -3.73
C ARG A 31 11.24 -5.65 -4.49
N GLU A 32 12.12 -6.39 -3.83
CA GLU A 32 12.94 -7.40 -4.52
C GLU A 32 12.23 -8.75 -4.70
N LYS A 33 11.47 -9.22 -3.70
CA LYS A 33 10.85 -10.55 -3.71
C LYS A 33 9.38 -10.55 -4.10
N GLN A 34 8.70 -9.40 -4.09
CA GLN A 34 7.31 -9.27 -4.53
C GLN A 34 6.40 -10.28 -3.81
N SER A 35 5.62 -11.07 -4.56
CA SER A 35 4.71 -12.09 -4.02
C SER A 35 5.39 -13.22 -3.24
N TRP A 36 6.72 -13.30 -3.28
CA TRP A 36 7.50 -14.29 -2.53
C TRP A 36 7.91 -13.81 -1.13
N ALA A 37 7.68 -12.53 -0.82
CA ALA A 37 7.95 -12.00 0.51
C ALA A 37 6.91 -12.54 1.51
N ILE A 38 7.38 -12.98 2.68
CA ILE A 38 6.52 -13.20 3.84
C ILE A 38 7.05 -12.34 4.98
N GLY A 39 6.21 -11.45 5.51
CA GLY A 39 6.54 -10.59 6.64
C GLY A 39 5.87 -11.09 7.91
N VAL A 40 6.61 -11.13 9.01
CA VAL A 40 6.09 -11.55 10.33
C VAL A 40 6.49 -10.52 11.37
N VAL A 41 5.50 -9.90 12.03
CA VAL A 41 5.72 -8.99 13.17
C VAL A 41 5.33 -9.71 14.46
N LEU A 42 6.30 -9.89 15.36
CA LEU A 42 6.10 -10.53 16.66
C LEU A 42 6.03 -9.48 17.78
N SER A 43 5.87 -9.96 19.01
CA SER A 43 5.84 -9.15 20.24
C SER A 43 6.97 -8.12 20.30
N GLY A 44 6.61 -6.85 20.52
CA GLY A 44 7.53 -5.72 20.63
C GLY A 44 6.80 -4.40 20.89
N THR A 45 7.57 -3.33 21.14
CA THR A 45 7.03 -1.99 21.45
C THR A 45 7.13 -1.06 20.24
N GLY A 46 6.20 -0.12 20.10
CA GLY A 46 6.19 0.84 18.99
C GLY A 46 5.45 0.31 17.76
N SER A 47 5.81 0.82 16.57
CA SER A 47 5.10 0.56 15.31
C SER A 47 6.00 0.06 14.18
N ASP A 48 7.29 -0.17 14.44
CA ASP A 48 8.25 -0.64 13.42
C ASP A 48 7.82 -2.00 12.85
N GLY A 49 7.72 -2.10 11.53
CA GLY A 49 7.24 -3.27 10.79
C GLY A 49 5.81 -3.12 10.25
N ALA A 50 4.99 -2.20 10.78
CA ALA A 50 3.62 -2.02 10.29
C ALA A 50 3.60 -1.46 8.85
N ALA A 51 4.43 -0.46 8.55
CA ALA A 51 4.52 0.11 7.21
C ALA A 51 5.17 -0.88 6.22
N GLY A 52 6.18 -1.61 6.67
CA GLY A 52 6.83 -2.65 5.90
C GLY A 52 5.90 -3.81 5.55
N LEU A 53 5.02 -4.23 6.47
CA LEU A 53 3.99 -5.22 6.15
C LEU A 53 3.00 -4.70 5.11
N ARG A 54 2.63 -3.41 5.14
CA ARG A 54 1.84 -2.79 4.06
C ARG A 54 2.54 -2.96 2.73
N GLU A 55 3.83 -2.65 2.65
CA GLU A 55 4.60 -2.83 1.41
C GLU A 55 4.65 -4.31 0.95
N ILE A 56 4.88 -5.26 1.87
CA ILE A 56 4.88 -6.70 1.54
C ILE A 56 3.53 -7.13 0.95
N LYS A 57 2.43 -6.80 1.62
CA LYS A 57 1.07 -7.07 1.12
C LYS A 57 0.81 -6.35 -0.21
N GLY A 58 1.24 -5.10 -0.32
CA GLY A 58 1.21 -4.29 -1.53
C GLY A 58 1.96 -4.90 -2.71
N ALA A 59 3.01 -5.69 -2.46
CA ALA A 59 3.75 -6.41 -3.49
C ALA A 59 3.21 -7.83 -3.75
N GLY A 60 2.17 -8.26 -3.01
CA GLY A 60 1.52 -9.56 -3.13
C GLY A 60 2.03 -10.61 -2.14
N GLY A 61 2.97 -10.26 -1.27
CA GLY A 61 3.56 -11.14 -0.26
C GLY A 61 2.72 -11.24 1.00
N LEU A 62 2.79 -12.37 1.72
CA LEU A 62 1.93 -12.70 2.87
C LEU A 62 2.39 -12.03 4.16
N THR A 63 1.46 -11.70 5.04
CA THR A 63 1.77 -10.94 6.26
C THR A 63 1.14 -11.55 7.51
N PHE A 64 1.92 -11.58 8.58
CA PHE A 64 1.56 -12.15 9.87
C PHE A 64 1.83 -11.14 10.98
N ALA A 65 0.95 -11.13 11.98
CA ALA A 65 1.22 -10.52 13.27
C ALA A 65 0.95 -11.51 14.41
N GLN A 66 1.75 -11.43 15.47
CA GLN A 66 1.49 -12.18 16.69
C GLN A 66 0.18 -11.72 17.33
N ASP A 67 -0.64 -12.66 17.81
CA ASP A 67 -1.87 -12.30 18.52
C ASP A 67 -1.57 -11.60 19.87
N GLN A 68 -2.51 -10.78 20.31
CA GLN A 68 -2.32 -9.95 21.51
C GLN A 68 -2.25 -10.75 22.81
N THR A 69 -2.86 -11.95 22.86
CA THR A 69 -2.91 -12.76 24.07
C THR A 69 -1.60 -13.48 24.35
N SER A 70 -0.86 -13.84 23.29
CA SER A 70 0.48 -14.45 23.41
C SER A 70 1.62 -13.42 23.44
N ALA A 71 1.36 -12.17 23.04
CA ALA A 71 2.39 -11.13 22.97
C ALA A 71 2.74 -10.57 24.35
N LYS A 72 4.04 -10.61 24.71
CA LYS A 72 4.53 -9.94 25.93
C LYS A 72 4.42 -8.41 25.83
N PHE A 73 4.63 -7.88 24.64
CA PHE A 73 4.44 -6.47 24.30
C PHE A 73 3.60 -6.40 23.03
N SER A 74 2.38 -5.87 23.14
CA SER A 74 1.39 -5.85 22.07
C SER A 74 1.51 -4.64 21.14
N GLY A 75 2.42 -3.71 21.41
CA GLY A 75 2.59 -2.47 20.63
C GLY A 75 2.75 -2.73 19.13
N MET A 76 3.82 -3.42 18.72
CA MET A 76 4.09 -3.64 17.30
C MET A 76 3.01 -4.51 16.61
N PRO A 77 2.59 -5.67 17.18
CA PRO A 77 1.55 -6.48 16.55
C PRO A 77 0.21 -5.75 16.41
N LEU A 78 -0.17 -4.91 17.38
CA LEU A 78 -1.41 -4.11 17.31
C LEU A 78 -1.36 -3.11 16.14
N HIS A 79 -0.25 -2.38 15.99
CA HIS A 79 -0.08 -1.44 14.88
C HIS A 79 -0.08 -2.15 13.52
N ALA A 80 0.58 -3.30 13.41
CA ALA A 80 0.57 -4.12 12.21
C ALA A 80 -0.84 -4.63 11.84
N ALA A 81 -1.58 -5.12 12.83
CA ALA A 81 -2.89 -5.74 12.65
C ALA A 81 -3.96 -4.79 12.08
N HIS A 82 -3.85 -3.49 12.35
CA HIS A 82 -4.82 -2.50 11.89
C HIS A 82 -4.87 -2.33 10.37
N ASP A 83 -3.73 -2.45 9.68
CA ASP A 83 -3.61 -2.01 8.29
C ASP A 83 -3.34 -3.15 7.30
N ALA A 84 -2.56 -4.16 7.68
CA ALA A 84 -1.81 -4.90 6.67
C ALA A 84 -1.53 -6.37 6.95
N VAL A 85 -2.26 -7.01 7.86
CA VAL A 85 -2.01 -8.41 8.26
C VAL A 85 -3.04 -9.35 7.65
N ASP A 86 -2.59 -10.50 7.14
CA ASP A 86 -3.47 -11.57 6.66
C ASP A 86 -3.81 -12.57 7.77
N PHE A 87 -2.86 -12.80 8.69
CA PHE A 87 -3.01 -13.76 9.79
C PHE A 87 -2.57 -13.15 11.13
N ILE A 88 -3.48 -13.18 12.11
CA ILE A 88 -3.18 -12.84 13.50
C ILE A 88 -3.23 -14.13 14.31
N LEU A 89 -2.07 -14.64 14.74
CA LEU A 89 -1.91 -15.98 15.29
C LEU A 89 -0.84 -16.00 16.40
N PRO A 90 -0.89 -16.96 17.35
CA PRO A 90 0.23 -17.19 18.27
C PRO A 90 1.44 -17.77 17.54
N PRO A 91 2.68 -17.63 18.07
CA PRO A 91 3.90 -18.00 17.36
C PRO A 91 3.98 -19.46 16.87
N ASP A 92 3.44 -20.41 17.64
CA ASP A 92 3.37 -21.82 17.27
C ASP A 92 2.45 -22.05 16.06
N ARG A 93 1.34 -21.32 16.00
CA ARG A 93 0.40 -21.36 14.87
C ARG A 93 0.94 -20.62 13.66
N ILE A 94 1.67 -19.51 13.85
CA ILE A 94 2.42 -18.86 12.76
C ILE A 94 3.39 -19.86 12.13
N ALA A 95 4.18 -20.58 12.93
CA ALA A 95 5.13 -21.56 12.41
C ALA A 95 4.45 -22.69 11.62
N GLN A 96 3.35 -23.24 12.14
CA GLN A 96 2.55 -24.26 11.44
C GLN A 96 2.02 -23.75 10.10
N GLU A 97 1.54 -22.51 10.08
CA GLU A 97 0.98 -21.89 8.89
C GLU A 97 2.06 -21.61 7.83
N LEU A 98 3.25 -21.15 8.24
CA LEU A 98 4.40 -21.00 7.34
C LEU A 98 4.82 -22.33 6.70
N ILE A 99 4.80 -23.44 7.47
CA ILE A 99 5.10 -24.78 6.94
C ILE A 99 4.04 -25.22 5.92
N ARG A 100 2.75 -24.95 6.19
CA ARG A 100 1.66 -25.23 5.25
C ARG A 100 1.85 -24.45 3.95
N ILE A 101 2.08 -23.15 4.07
CA ILE A 101 2.27 -22.21 2.96
C ILE A 101 3.49 -22.59 2.12
N GLY A 102 4.60 -22.98 2.76
CA GLY A 102 5.80 -23.45 2.05
C GLY A 102 5.61 -24.74 1.25
N LYS A 103 4.53 -25.49 1.51
CA LYS A 103 4.12 -26.67 0.72
C LYS A 103 3.08 -26.35 -0.34
N ASP A 104 2.57 -25.11 -0.39
CA ASP A 104 1.53 -24.74 -1.33
C ASP A 104 2.11 -24.66 -2.76
N PRO A 105 1.56 -25.42 -3.72
CA PRO A 105 2.08 -25.46 -5.09
C PRO A 105 2.14 -24.09 -5.76
N TYR A 106 1.24 -23.18 -5.40
CA TYR A 106 1.17 -21.86 -6.03
C TYR A 106 2.30 -20.91 -5.61
N LEU A 107 2.90 -21.11 -4.45
CA LEU A 107 4.07 -20.35 -4.01
C LEU A 107 5.39 -20.97 -4.47
N ALA A 108 5.39 -22.25 -4.84
CA ALA A 108 6.54 -22.93 -5.42
C ALA A 108 6.83 -22.52 -6.89
N LEU A 109 5.87 -21.87 -7.57
CA LEU A 109 6.01 -21.43 -8.96
C LEU A 109 6.98 -20.25 -9.07
N THR A 110 8.25 -20.54 -9.34
CA THR A 110 9.29 -19.52 -9.58
C THR A 110 8.91 -18.59 -10.74
N PRO A 111 9.34 -17.31 -10.73
CA PRO A 111 9.18 -16.39 -11.87
C PRO A 111 9.79 -16.88 -13.20
N LYS A 112 10.57 -17.97 -13.18
CA LYS A 112 11.28 -18.50 -14.35
C LYS A 112 10.41 -19.32 -15.31
N THR A 113 9.17 -19.66 -14.95
CA THR A 113 8.22 -20.39 -15.82
C THR A 113 7.13 -19.47 -16.38
N GLU A 114 7.53 -18.34 -16.98
CA GLU A 114 6.63 -17.47 -17.77
C GLU A 114 6.18 -18.10 -19.11
N LYS A 115 6.60 -19.34 -19.40
CA LYS A 115 6.31 -20.08 -20.64
C LYS A 115 5.55 -21.40 -20.43
N GLU A 116 4.93 -21.62 -19.28
CA GLU A 116 4.02 -22.77 -19.16
C GLU A 116 2.68 -22.42 -19.81
N GLU A 117 2.33 -23.16 -20.86
CA GLU A 117 0.99 -23.16 -21.44
C GLU A 117 -0.01 -23.40 -20.32
N ILE A 118 -0.76 -22.35 -19.97
CA ILE A 118 -1.79 -22.45 -18.95
C ILE A 118 -2.81 -23.46 -19.46
N ALA A 119 -3.07 -24.50 -18.67
CA ALA A 119 -4.11 -25.47 -19.00
C ALA A 119 -5.42 -24.73 -19.30
N THR A 120 -6.09 -25.09 -20.40
CA THR A 120 -7.32 -24.41 -20.87
C THR A 120 -8.39 -24.31 -19.77
N ALA A 121 -8.44 -25.29 -18.85
CA ALA A 121 -9.31 -25.28 -17.68
C ALA A 121 -9.00 -24.11 -16.72
N ASP A 122 -7.73 -23.86 -16.40
CA ASP A 122 -7.31 -22.75 -15.54
C ASP A 122 -7.60 -21.39 -16.18
N LEU A 123 -7.48 -21.27 -17.51
CA LEU A 123 -7.91 -20.06 -18.23
C LEU A 123 -9.42 -19.81 -18.10
N LYS A 124 -10.23 -20.87 -18.18
CA LYS A 124 -11.69 -20.76 -18.01
C LYS A 124 -12.06 -20.28 -16.61
N HIS A 125 -11.49 -20.87 -15.57
CA HIS A 125 -11.79 -20.49 -14.18
C HIS A 125 -11.25 -19.11 -13.83
N PHE A 126 -10.07 -18.75 -14.33
CA PHE A 126 -9.54 -17.39 -14.20
C PHE A 126 -10.50 -16.35 -14.81
N ARG A 127 -10.97 -16.57 -16.05
CA ARG A 127 -11.97 -15.69 -16.69
C ARG A 127 -13.29 -15.62 -15.92
N ARG A 128 -13.73 -16.72 -15.31
CA ARG A 128 -14.91 -16.72 -14.43
C ARG A 128 -14.71 -15.80 -13.23
N ILE A 129 -13.55 -15.85 -12.57
CA ILE A 129 -13.22 -14.95 -11.45
C ILE A 129 -13.25 -13.48 -11.88
N LEU A 130 -12.68 -13.14 -13.06
CA LEU A 130 -12.76 -11.79 -13.61
C LEU A 130 -14.21 -11.37 -13.88
N GLY A 131 -15.04 -12.29 -14.38
CA GLY A 131 -16.47 -12.08 -14.59
C GLY A 131 -17.20 -11.76 -13.28
N ILE A 132 -16.90 -12.48 -12.20
CA ILE A 132 -17.48 -12.25 -10.86
C ILE A 132 -17.05 -10.88 -10.31
N LEU A 133 -15.77 -10.49 -10.46
CA LEU A 133 -15.31 -9.15 -10.07
C LEU A 133 -16.01 -8.05 -10.87
N ARG A 134 -16.18 -8.23 -12.18
CA ARG A 134 -16.86 -7.26 -13.03
C ARG A 134 -18.34 -7.12 -12.66
N SER A 135 -19.05 -8.22 -12.48
CA SER A 135 -20.49 -8.18 -12.15
C SER A 135 -20.76 -7.69 -10.73
N GLY A 136 -19.94 -8.08 -9.76
CA GLY A 136 -20.14 -7.73 -8.35
C GLY A 136 -19.55 -6.39 -7.93
N LYS A 137 -18.53 -5.87 -8.64
CA LYS A 137 -17.81 -4.64 -8.28
C LYS A 137 -17.67 -3.61 -9.40
N GLY A 138 -18.12 -3.91 -10.62
CA GLY A 138 -17.92 -3.04 -11.77
C GLY A 138 -16.47 -2.91 -12.23
N LEU A 139 -15.57 -3.75 -11.72
CA LEU A 139 -14.14 -3.69 -12.02
C LEU A 139 -13.84 -4.48 -13.30
N ASP A 140 -13.55 -3.76 -14.39
CA ASP A 140 -13.10 -4.37 -15.63
C ASP A 140 -11.56 -4.49 -15.66
N LEU A 141 -11.07 -5.73 -15.59
CA LEU A 141 -9.64 -6.05 -15.56
C LEU A 141 -9.13 -6.55 -16.91
N THR A 142 -9.92 -6.47 -17.98
CA THR A 142 -9.53 -6.99 -19.31
C THR A 142 -8.27 -6.35 -19.89
N GLN A 143 -7.96 -5.10 -19.50
CA GLN A 143 -6.76 -4.38 -19.93
C GLN A 143 -5.56 -4.53 -18.98
N TYR A 144 -5.76 -5.15 -17.81
CA TYR A 144 -4.70 -5.36 -16.84
C TYR A 144 -3.86 -6.59 -17.20
N ARG A 145 -2.58 -6.59 -16.81
CA ARG A 145 -1.70 -7.74 -17.03
C ARG A 145 -2.19 -8.95 -16.23
N ASP A 146 -2.54 -10.02 -16.93
CA ASP A 146 -2.94 -11.33 -16.37
C ASP A 146 -2.03 -11.79 -15.22
N THR A 147 -0.71 -11.67 -15.40
CA THR A 147 0.29 -12.10 -14.41
C THR A 147 0.14 -11.39 -13.06
N THR A 148 -0.23 -10.11 -13.08
CA THR A 148 -0.41 -9.31 -11.85
C THR A 148 -1.67 -9.76 -11.12
N ILE A 149 -2.79 -9.92 -11.84
CA ILE A 149 -4.06 -10.34 -11.25
C ILE A 149 -3.97 -11.78 -10.73
N ARG A 150 -3.33 -12.69 -11.48
CA ARG A 150 -3.13 -14.09 -11.07
C ARG A 150 -2.41 -14.19 -9.73
N ARG A 151 -1.36 -13.40 -9.52
CA ARG A 151 -0.64 -13.36 -8.24
C ARG A 151 -1.55 -12.95 -7.08
N ARG A 152 -2.47 -11.99 -7.29
CA ARG A 152 -3.46 -11.58 -6.28
C ARG A 152 -4.48 -12.67 -5.98
N ILE A 153 -5.00 -13.32 -7.03
CA ILE A 153 -5.91 -14.45 -6.87
C ILE A 153 -5.24 -15.60 -6.12
N GLN A 154 -4.03 -16.00 -6.53
CA GLN A 154 -3.26 -17.09 -5.90
C GLN A 154 -2.97 -16.79 -4.43
N ARG A 155 -2.57 -15.56 -4.12
CA ARG A 155 -2.39 -15.10 -2.74
C ARG A 155 -3.67 -15.31 -1.91
N ARG A 156 -4.83 -14.87 -2.40
CA ARG A 156 -6.11 -15.07 -1.71
C ARG A 156 -6.48 -16.54 -1.57
N MET A 157 -6.19 -17.35 -2.59
CA MET A 157 -6.35 -18.80 -2.52
C MET A 157 -5.52 -19.43 -1.40
N VAL A 158 -4.25 -19.02 -1.24
CA VAL A 158 -3.40 -19.49 -0.13
C VAL A 158 -4.01 -19.11 1.22
N ILE A 159 -4.49 -17.86 1.38
CA ILE A 159 -5.14 -17.38 2.61
C ILE A 159 -6.40 -18.19 2.92
N ARG A 160 -7.21 -18.49 1.89
CA ARG A 160 -8.46 -19.25 2.03
C ARG A 160 -8.28 -20.76 1.91
N THR A 161 -7.03 -21.24 1.84
CA THR A 161 -6.66 -22.66 1.71
C THR A 161 -7.39 -23.35 0.55
N ARG A 162 -7.40 -22.72 -0.63
CA ARG A 162 -8.00 -23.27 -1.86
C ARG A 162 -6.93 -23.73 -2.83
N GLN A 163 -7.10 -24.95 -3.35
CA GLN A 163 -6.09 -25.62 -4.17
C GLN A 163 -6.35 -25.50 -5.68
N SER A 164 -7.51 -24.97 -6.09
CA SER A 164 -7.85 -24.78 -7.50
C SER A 164 -8.59 -23.45 -7.73
N LEU A 165 -8.44 -22.89 -8.94
CA LEU A 165 -9.18 -21.70 -9.36
C LEU A 165 -10.68 -21.96 -9.40
N GLN A 166 -11.10 -23.20 -9.64
CA GLN A 166 -12.51 -23.59 -9.60
C GLN A 166 -13.09 -23.42 -8.19
N ASP A 167 -12.46 -24.02 -7.19
CA ASP A 167 -12.92 -23.96 -5.80
C ASP A 167 -12.98 -22.51 -5.30
N TYR A 168 -12.01 -21.69 -5.73
CA TYR A 168 -11.97 -20.29 -5.36
C TYR A 168 -13.06 -19.47 -6.07
N ALA A 169 -13.35 -19.75 -7.36
CA ALA A 169 -14.48 -19.13 -8.04
C ALA A 169 -15.81 -19.47 -7.37
N ASP A 170 -16.01 -20.73 -6.96
CA ASP A 170 -17.22 -21.16 -6.25
C ASP A 170 -17.34 -20.52 -4.86
N LEU A 171 -16.21 -20.26 -4.19
CA LEU A 171 -16.17 -19.54 -2.91
C LEU A 171 -16.60 -18.08 -3.08
N LEU A 172 -16.11 -17.38 -4.11
CA LEU A 172 -16.42 -15.97 -4.36
C LEU A 172 -17.92 -15.73 -4.61
N GLU A 173 -18.60 -16.67 -5.25
CA GLU A 173 -20.05 -16.60 -5.47
C GLU A 173 -20.86 -16.80 -4.18
N LYS A 174 -20.34 -17.57 -3.23
CA LYS A 174 -21.02 -17.90 -1.96
C LYS A 174 -20.71 -16.91 -0.84
N GLU A 175 -19.55 -16.29 -0.87
CA GLU A 175 -19.06 -15.42 0.20
C GLU A 175 -18.75 -14.00 -0.31
N PRO A 176 -19.72 -13.06 -0.22
CA PRO A 176 -19.50 -11.67 -0.61
C PRO A 176 -18.32 -11.00 0.10
N GLY A 177 -18.01 -11.43 1.33
CA GLY A 177 -16.85 -10.97 2.08
C GLY A 177 -15.52 -11.30 1.39
N GLU A 178 -15.40 -12.49 0.78
CA GLU A 178 -14.19 -12.85 0.03
C GLU A 178 -14.09 -12.08 -1.28
N LEU A 179 -15.21 -11.83 -1.95
CA LEU A 179 -15.24 -10.99 -3.15
C LEU A 179 -14.75 -9.56 -2.84
N ASN A 180 -15.17 -9.00 -1.71
CA ASN A 180 -14.67 -7.70 -1.23
C ASN A 180 -13.16 -7.76 -0.94
N ALA A 181 -12.68 -8.83 -0.31
CA ALA A 181 -11.28 -8.99 0.02
C ALA A 181 -10.40 -9.12 -1.24
N LEU A 182 -10.83 -9.90 -2.24
CA LEU A 182 -10.15 -10.02 -3.52
C LEU A 182 -10.13 -8.68 -4.27
N PHE A 183 -11.27 -7.97 -4.32
CA PHE A 183 -11.35 -6.65 -4.94
C PHE A 183 -10.31 -5.68 -4.33
N ASN A 184 -10.25 -5.61 -3.01
CA ASN A 184 -9.28 -4.76 -2.31
C ASN A 184 -7.82 -5.19 -2.55
N ASP A 185 -7.55 -6.50 -2.64
CA ASP A 185 -6.21 -7.02 -2.89
C ASP A 185 -5.74 -6.75 -4.34
N VAL A 186 -6.67 -6.75 -5.31
CA VAL A 186 -6.40 -6.44 -6.72
C VAL A 186 -6.14 -4.96 -6.96
N LEU A 187 -6.80 -4.05 -6.22
CA LEU A 187 -6.62 -2.61 -6.40
C LEU A 187 -5.28 -2.06 -5.88
N ILE A 188 -4.51 -2.84 -5.11
CA ILE A 188 -3.18 -2.47 -4.59
C ILE A 188 -3.19 -1.06 -3.97
N ASN A 189 -3.86 -0.90 -2.82
CA ASN A 189 -4.07 0.41 -2.21
C ASN A 189 -2.87 0.94 -1.39
N VAL A 190 -1.64 0.45 -1.64
CA VAL A 190 -0.47 0.86 -0.84
C VAL A 190 0.07 2.19 -1.31
N THR A 191 0.09 3.15 -0.38
CA THR A 191 0.52 4.53 -0.59
C THR A 191 1.19 5.07 0.67
N SER A 192 2.08 6.05 0.50
CA SER A 192 2.83 6.70 1.57
C SER A 192 3.02 8.17 1.23
N PHE A 193 3.27 9.01 2.23
CA PHE A 193 3.70 10.38 1.98
C PHE A 193 5.07 10.37 1.29
N PHE A 194 5.23 11.27 0.33
CA PHE A 194 6.46 11.49 -0.43
C PHE A 194 7.06 10.21 -1.02
N ARG A 195 6.19 9.30 -1.49
CA ARG A 195 6.61 8.05 -2.15
C ARG A 195 7.60 8.37 -3.26
N ASP A 196 8.80 7.82 -3.15
CA ASP A 196 9.96 8.13 -4.02
C ASP A 196 10.37 9.63 -3.93
N PRO A 197 11.03 10.05 -2.84
CA PRO A 197 11.35 11.46 -2.56
C PRO A 197 12.10 12.19 -3.69
N GLU A 198 12.91 11.46 -4.45
CA GLU A 198 13.65 11.96 -5.61
C GLU A 198 12.72 12.56 -6.69
N MET A 199 11.50 12.02 -6.84
CA MET A 199 10.49 12.52 -7.77
C MET A 199 9.92 13.87 -7.30
N PHE A 200 9.70 14.04 -6.00
CA PHE A 200 9.24 15.31 -5.42
C PHE A 200 10.34 16.39 -5.51
N GLU A 201 11.60 16.01 -5.33
CA GLU A 201 12.73 16.92 -5.56
C GLU A 201 12.83 17.36 -7.03
N ALA A 202 12.66 16.42 -7.98
CA ALA A 202 12.62 16.73 -9.40
C ALA A 202 11.43 17.62 -9.77
N LEU A 203 10.25 17.36 -9.21
CA LEU A 203 9.05 18.19 -9.35
C LEU A 203 9.36 19.63 -8.91
N LYS A 204 9.91 19.82 -7.71
CA LYS A 204 10.22 21.13 -7.12
C LYS A 204 11.30 21.89 -7.88
N LYS A 205 12.37 21.22 -8.33
CA LYS A 205 13.55 21.86 -8.94
C LYS A 205 13.45 22.06 -10.44
N ARG A 206 12.72 21.19 -11.16
CA ARG A 206 12.73 21.15 -12.63
C ARG A 206 11.37 21.47 -13.24
N VAL A 207 10.30 20.92 -12.68
CA VAL A 207 8.97 20.97 -13.31
C VAL A 207 8.20 22.22 -12.90
N LEU A 208 8.10 22.51 -11.60
CA LEU A 208 7.34 23.66 -11.10
C LEU A 208 7.85 25.02 -11.62
N PRO A 209 9.18 25.28 -11.72
CA PRO A 209 9.67 26.53 -12.32
C PRO A 209 9.15 26.77 -13.75
N GLU A 210 9.18 25.73 -14.59
CA GLU A 210 8.71 25.82 -15.99
C GLU A 210 7.18 25.94 -16.07
N LEU A 211 6.45 25.22 -15.23
CA LEU A 211 4.98 25.31 -15.20
C LEU A 211 4.49 26.70 -14.82
N VAL A 212 5.09 27.30 -13.79
CA VAL A 212 4.71 28.63 -13.29
C VAL A 212 5.09 29.73 -14.28
N LYS A 213 6.23 29.57 -14.98
CA LYS A 213 6.61 30.49 -16.06
C LYS A 213 5.57 30.54 -17.18
N ASN A 214 4.98 29.40 -17.54
CA ASN A 214 4.01 29.30 -18.63
C ASN A 214 2.57 29.57 -18.19
N ASN A 215 2.24 29.37 -16.90
CA ASN A 215 0.89 29.51 -16.35
C ASN A 215 0.96 30.21 -14.98
N PRO A 216 1.23 31.53 -14.92
CA PRO A 216 1.49 32.23 -13.67
C PRO A 216 0.26 32.34 -12.76
N ASP A 217 -0.95 32.39 -13.33
CA ASP A 217 -2.17 32.72 -12.59
C ASP A 217 -2.94 31.50 -12.06
N SER A 218 -2.72 30.32 -12.63
CA SER A 218 -3.44 29.11 -12.22
C SER A 218 -2.62 27.84 -12.38
N LEU A 219 -2.75 26.94 -11.40
CA LEU A 219 -2.13 25.63 -11.43
C LEU A 219 -3.17 24.55 -11.12
N ARG A 220 -3.29 23.57 -12.01
CA ARG A 220 -4.16 22.41 -11.83
C ARG A 220 -3.33 21.15 -11.91
N VAL A 221 -3.47 20.29 -10.92
CA VAL A 221 -2.81 18.98 -10.85
C VAL A 221 -3.87 17.89 -10.76
N TRP A 222 -3.63 16.77 -11.42
CA TRP A 222 -4.47 15.59 -11.30
C TRP A 222 -3.64 14.42 -10.78
N VAL A 223 -4.09 13.85 -9.67
CA VAL A 223 -3.57 12.64 -9.04
C VAL A 223 -4.54 11.50 -9.33
N ALA A 224 -4.20 10.70 -10.33
CA ALA A 224 -5.00 9.55 -10.77
C ALA A 224 -4.59 8.29 -9.99
N GLY A 225 -5.53 7.68 -9.27
CA GLY A 225 -5.24 6.58 -8.34
C GLY A 225 -4.67 7.07 -7.02
N CYS A 226 -5.32 8.04 -6.38
CA CYS A 226 -4.77 8.72 -5.20
C CYS A 226 -4.71 7.86 -3.93
N SER A 227 -5.34 6.67 -3.94
CA SER A 227 -5.53 5.83 -2.76
C SER A 227 -6.04 6.68 -1.58
N THR A 228 -5.53 6.47 -0.37
CA THR A 228 -5.95 7.20 0.83
C THR A 228 -5.44 8.65 0.90
N GLY A 229 -4.97 9.24 -0.21
CA GLY A 229 -4.75 10.69 -0.37
C GLY A 229 -3.33 11.19 -0.08
N GLN A 230 -2.41 10.34 0.39
CA GLN A 230 -1.06 10.73 0.78
C GLN A 230 -0.30 11.41 -0.37
N GLU A 231 -0.38 10.88 -1.60
CA GLU A 231 0.29 11.48 -2.76
C GLU A 231 -0.25 12.88 -3.07
N ALA A 232 -1.57 13.06 -3.07
CA ALA A 232 -2.21 14.35 -3.29
C ALA A 232 -1.78 15.39 -2.25
N TYR A 233 -1.68 14.98 -0.98
CA TYR A 233 -1.19 15.84 0.09
C TYR A 233 0.31 16.11 0.01
N SER A 234 1.13 15.15 -0.39
CA SER A 234 2.54 15.39 -0.64
C SER A 234 2.76 16.40 -1.77
N ILE A 235 2.00 16.29 -2.87
CA ILE A 235 2.02 17.29 -3.95
C ILE A 235 1.61 18.66 -3.41
N ALA A 236 0.52 18.75 -2.65
CA ALA A 236 0.06 20.00 -2.06
C ALA A 236 1.14 20.66 -1.17
N ILE A 237 1.80 19.87 -0.32
CA ILE A 237 2.91 20.33 0.53
C ILE A 237 4.07 20.83 -0.34
N THR A 238 4.48 20.06 -1.35
CA THR A 238 5.56 20.45 -2.27
C THR A 238 5.24 21.75 -3.01
N LEU A 239 3.99 21.96 -3.43
CA LEU A 239 3.55 23.20 -4.07
C LEU A 239 3.65 24.38 -3.10
N LEU A 240 3.13 24.25 -1.88
CA LEU A 240 3.20 25.34 -0.90
C LEU A 240 4.65 25.66 -0.50
N GLU A 241 5.51 24.67 -0.35
CA GLU A 241 6.93 24.89 -0.12
C GLU A 241 7.65 25.53 -1.33
N PHE A 242 7.23 25.22 -2.55
CA PHE A 242 7.81 25.83 -3.75
C PHE A 242 7.51 27.33 -3.83
N PHE A 243 6.29 27.72 -3.43
CA PHE A 243 5.83 29.11 -3.40
C PHE A 243 6.18 29.84 -2.12
N ASP A 244 6.86 29.20 -1.18
CA ASP A 244 7.35 29.88 0.02
C ASP A 244 8.25 31.06 -0.41
N GLN A 245 7.91 32.27 0.03
CA GLN A 245 8.60 33.51 -0.34
C GLN A 245 8.55 33.87 -1.85
N LYS A 246 7.62 33.29 -2.61
CA LYS A 246 7.34 33.64 -4.02
C LYS A 246 5.87 34.03 -4.21
N PRO A 247 5.53 34.77 -5.28
CA PRO A 247 4.13 34.98 -5.65
C PRO A 247 3.44 33.63 -5.91
N LYS A 248 2.35 33.37 -5.20
CA LYS A 248 1.51 32.18 -5.40
C LYS A 248 0.49 32.46 -6.51
N PRO A 249 0.18 31.49 -7.38
CA PRO A 249 -0.93 31.60 -8.32
C PRO A 249 -2.25 31.91 -7.61
N SER A 250 -3.11 32.66 -8.27
CA SER A 250 -4.45 33.02 -7.78
C SER A 250 -5.34 31.79 -7.56
N SER A 251 -5.06 30.69 -8.28
CA SER A 251 -5.79 29.43 -8.13
C SER A 251 -4.83 28.23 -8.16
N ILE A 252 -4.92 27.37 -7.15
CA ILE A 252 -4.27 26.05 -7.13
C ILE A 252 -5.34 25.00 -6.81
N GLN A 253 -5.46 24.00 -7.68
CA GLN A 253 -6.40 22.89 -7.49
C GLN A 253 -5.72 21.55 -7.78
N ILE A 254 -5.88 20.61 -6.86
CA ILE A 254 -5.38 19.24 -6.97
C ILE A 254 -6.60 18.34 -7.02
N PHE A 255 -6.90 17.78 -8.18
CA PHE A 255 -7.93 16.76 -8.33
C PHE A 255 -7.33 15.42 -7.96
N ALA A 256 -7.88 14.72 -6.97
CA ALA A 256 -7.38 13.44 -6.50
C ALA A 256 -8.49 12.40 -6.62
N THR A 257 -8.32 11.45 -7.53
CA THR A 257 -9.38 10.54 -7.94
C THR A 257 -8.96 9.09 -7.76
N ASP A 258 -9.87 8.24 -7.34
CA ASP A 258 -9.65 6.80 -7.16
C ASP A 258 -10.94 6.02 -7.44
N ILE A 259 -10.80 4.75 -7.84
CA ILE A 259 -11.94 3.85 -8.06
C ILE A 259 -12.52 3.33 -6.74
N SER A 260 -11.73 3.32 -5.66
CA SER A 260 -12.12 2.85 -4.35
C SER A 260 -12.74 3.96 -3.50
N GLU A 261 -14.04 4.21 -3.67
CA GLU A 261 -14.72 5.30 -2.96
C GLU A 261 -14.61 5.17 -1.41
N SER A 262 -15.01 4.02 -0.87
CA SER A 262 -15.12 3.83 0.60
C SER A 262 -13.77 3.70 1.31
N VAL A 263 -12.73 3.18 0.64
CA VAL A 263 -11.42 2.98 1.27
C VAL A 263 -10.50 4.16 0.98
N ALA A 264 -10.41 4.59 -0.27
CA ALA A 264 -9.45 5.62 -0.71
C ALA A 264 -10.02 7.03 -0.50
N ILE A 265 -11.13 7.37 -1.16
CA ILE A 265 -11.67 8.74 -1.17
C ILE A 265 -12.14 9.20 0.21
N GLU A 266 -12.87 8.36 0.94
CA GLU A 266 -13.32 8.70 2.30
C GLU A 266 -12.15 8.88 3.28
N ALA A 267 -11.13 8.03 3.21
CA ALA A 267 -9.92 8.17 4.03
C ALA A 267 -9.16 9.46 3.70
N GLY A 268 -8.97 9.74 2.41
CA GLY A 268 -8.36 10.98 1.93
C GLY A 268 -9.11 12.20 2.47
N ARG A 269 -10.44 12.26 2.34
CA ARG A 269 -11.24 13.39 2.86
C ARG A 269 -11.15 13.56 4.37
N ARG A 270 -11.15 12.45 5.13
CA ARG A 270 -10.93 12.49 6.59
C ARG A 270 -9.57 13.09 6.92
N GLY A 271 -8.56 12.82 6.09
CA GLY A 271 -7.21 13.37 6.16
C GLY A 271 -6.51 13.05 7.48
N PHE A 272 -6.88 11.95 8.13
CA PHE A 272 -6.27 11.48 9.38
C PHE A 272 -5.38 10.28 9.08
N TYR A 273 -4.17 10.32 9.61
CA TYR A 273 -3.15 9.30 9.40
C TYR A 273 -2.48 8.95 10.74
N PRO A 274 -2.10 7.68 10.95
CA PRO A 274 -1.50 7.23 12.20
C PRO A 274 -0.12 7.85 12.45
N ASP A 275 0.36 7.75 13.69
CA ASP A 275 1.68 8.26 14.11
C ASP A 275 2.85 7.73 13.26
N SER A 276 2.68 6.59 12.57
CA SER A 276 3.70 6.03 11.69
C SER A 276 4.11 6.96 10.54
N ILE A 277 3.32 7.99 10.19
CA ILE A 277 3.73 8.95 9.16
C ILE A 277 4.95 9.79 9.57
N GLU A 278 5.35 9.77 10.86
CA GLU A 278 6.57 10.41 11.34
C GLU A 278 7.84 9.86 10.67
N ALA A 279 7.78 8.63 10.14
CA ALA A 279 8.85 8.03 9.33
C ALA A 279 8.85 8.51 7.86
N GLU A 280 7.74 9.07 7.39
CA GLU A 280 7.52 9.44 5.98
C GLU A 280 7.59 10.96 5.76
N VAL A 281 7.26 11.76 6.79
CA VAL A 281 7.12 13.22 6.71
C VAL A 281 8.11 13.88 7.66
N SER A 282 8.83 14.90 7.19
CA SER A 282 9.82 15.58 8.03
C SER A 282 9.19 16.29 9.23
N PRO A 283 9.89 16.44 10.37
CA PRO A 283 9.36 17.16 11.54
C PRO A 283 8.96 18.61 11.25
N VAL A 284 9.62 19.26 10.29
CA VAL A 284 9.28 20.63 9.85
C VAL A 284 7.94 20.64 9.13
N GLN A 285 7.72 19.69 8.22
CA GLN A 285 6.46 19.55 7.50
C GLN A 285 5.32 19.13 8.44
N LEU A 286 5.55 18.19 9.36
CA LEU A 286 4.55 17.78 10.35
C LEU A 286 4.07 18.96 11.19
N ARG A 287 4.99 19.80 11.69
CA ARG A 287 4.62 20.98 12.48
C ARG A 287 3.86 22.04 11.68
N ARG A 288 4.12 22.16 10.37
CA ARG A 288 3.54 23.19 9.52
C ARG A 288 2.20 22.77 8.90
N PHE A 289 2.10 21.53 8.44
CA PHE A 289 1.03 21.07 7.55
C PHE A 289 0.10 20.04 8.20
N PHE A 290 0.34 19.65 9.45
CA PHE A 290 -0.47 18.69 10.18
C PHE A 290 -0.83 19.22 11.57
N VAL A 291 -1.96 18.74 12.08
CA VAL A 291 -2.41 18.93 13.46
C VAL A 291 -2.30 17.59 14.17
N LYS A 292 -1.51 17.52 15.25
CA LYS A 292 -1.43 16.30 16.08
C LYS A 292 -2.79 16.08 16.77
N ASP A 293 -3.27 14.85 16.71
CA ASP A 293 -4.53 14.40 17.30
C ASP A 293 -4.25 13.07 18.05
N THR A 294 -5.23 12.55 18.78
CA THR A 294 -5.05 11.31 19.55
C THR A 294 -4.82 10.14 18.59
N GLY A 295 -3.64 9.50 18.68
CA GLY A 295 -3.26 8.36 17.85
C GLY A 295 -2.84 8.70 16.42
N GLY A 296 -2.57 9.96 16.10
CA GLY A 296 -2.10 10.33 14.77
C GLY A 296 -2.04 11.82 14.47
N TYR A 297 -2.13 12.11 13.17
CA TYR A 297 -2.04 13.44 12.58
C TYR A 297 -3.20 13.66 11.63
N ARG A 298 -3.73 14.88 11.64
CA ARG A 298 -4.69 15.34 10.65
C ARG A 298 -4.07 16.38 9.74
N VAL A 299 -4.21 16.21 8.43
CA VAL A 299 -3.74 17.20 7.45
C VAL A 299 -4.46 18.54 7.67
N SER A 300 -3.70 19.63 7.65
CA SER A 300 -4.21 20.98 7.91
C SER A 300 -5.29 21.36 6.90
N LYS A 301 -6.19 22.27 7.31
CA LYS A 301 -7.24 22.78 6.44
C LYS A 301 -6.65 23.47 5.19
N GLU A 302 -5.53 24.19 5.34
CA GLU A 302 -4.83 24.85 4.24
C GLU A 302 -4.46 23.87 3.11
N ILE A 303 -3.93 22.69 3.47
CA ILE A 303 -3.60 21.66 2.48
C ILE A 303 -4.88 21.02 1.91
N ARG A 304 -5.85 20.69 2.77
CA ARG A 304 -7.09 20.04 2.34
C ARG A 304 -7.92 20.90 1.39
N ASP A 305 -7.93 22.21 1.58
CA ASP A 305 -8.67 23.15 0.72
C ASP A 305 -8.10 23.21 -0.71
N LEU A 306 -6.85 22.77 -0.93
CA LEU A 306 -6.26 22.62 -2.27
C LEU A 306 -6.69 21.32 -2.98
N CYS A 307 -7.09 20.31 -2.22
CA CYS A 307 -7.34 18.95 -2.72
C CYS A 307 -8.84 18.68 -2.89
N ILE A 308 -9.26 18.46 -4.13
CA ILE A 308 -10.62 18.08 -4.50
C ILE A 308 -10.65 16.58 -4.72
N LEU A 309 -11.30 15.85 -3.81
CA LEU A 309 -11.50 14.40 -3.91
C LEU A 309 -12.96 14.12 -4.28
N PRO A 310 -13.33 13.97 -5.57
CA PRO A 310 -14.71 13.75 -5.99
C PRO A 310 -15.15 12.29 -5.76
N ASN A 311 -16.47 12.05 -5.64
CA ASN A 311 -17.02 10.69 -5.49
C ASN A 311 -16.90 9.85 -6.77
N ARG A 312 -16.82 10.49 -7.94
CA ARG A 312 -16.69 9.83 -9.25
C ARG A 312 -15.85 10.69 -10.19
N ILE A 313 -15.12 10.02 -11.08
CA ILE A 313 -14.43 10.60 -12.25
C ILE A 313 -15.46 10.88 -13.34
#